data_AF-A0A9P7P5A1-F1
#
_entry.id   AF-A0A9P7P5A1-F1
#
_cell.length_a   1.000
_cell.length_b   1.000
_cell.length_c   1.000
_cell.angle_alpha   90.00
_cell.angle_beta   90.00
_cell.angle_gamma   90.00
#
_symmetry.space_group_name_H-M   'P 1'
#
loop_
_entity.id
_entity.type
_entity.pdbx_description
1 polymer ?
#
loop_
_entity_poly.entity_id
_entity_poly.type
_entity_poly.pdbx_seq_one_letter_code
_entity_poly.pdbx_strand_id
1 'polypeptide(L)'
;MAFATRQFARVASRTTARNAFAVAPRQAFRQQARRCYSSEPASAPKSSVAGRYGLGIAAALAAVGAVYGLSNTTSKTVQPTKEDYQKVYNEIASRLDEKDDYDDGSFGPVLLRLAWHASGTFDEATGTGGSNGATMRFAPESDHGANSGLLAARKFLDPVKEKFPWITYSDLWILGGVAAIQEMQGPIIPYRPGRSDRDVSFCTPDGRLPDATKGSDHLRNIFNRMGFNDQEIVALSGAHALGRCHTDRSGFDGPWTFSPTVLTNDYYRLLVEEKWQWKKWNGPKQYEDAKTKSLMMLPTDMVLVQDKKFKPITEKYAKDNALFFRDFSAVVTKLFELGVPFAEGTEHWTLKPTWDESK
;
A
#
# COMPACT_ATOMS: atom_id res chain seq x y z
N MET A 1 13.33 23.04 77.17
CA MET A 1 11.94 22.51 77.18
C MET A 1 11.07 23.56 76.50
N ALA A 2 10.76 23.51 75.19
CA ALA A 2 9.88 22.59 74.45
C ALA A 2 8.42 22.70 74.99
N PHE A 3 7.36 23.09 74.29
CA PHE A 3 7.02 23.32 72.87
C PHE A 3 5.94 24.43 72.81
N ALA A 4 5.92 25.25 71.75
CA ALA A 4 4.73 26.04 71.39
C ALA A 4 4.46 25.89 69.90
N THR A 5 3.31 25.31 69.60
CA THR A 5 2.76 24.91 68.30
C THR A 5 2.46 26.09 67.39
N ARG A 6 2.95 26.03 66.14
CA ARG A 6 2.50 26.89 65.03
C ARG A 6 1.35 26.22 64.29
N GLN A 7 0.25 26.94 64.10
CA GLN A 7 -0.82 26.58 63.16
C GLN A 7 -1.07 27.76 62.23
N PHE A 8 -0.83 27.54 60.94
CA PHE A 8 -0.99 28.52 59.87
C PHE A 8 -2.45 28.59 59.40
N ALA A 9 -2.89 29.81 59.10
CA ALA A 9 -4.21 30.14 58.58
C ALA A 9 -4.47 29.54 57.19
N ARG A 10 -5.68 29.01 56.99
CA ARG A 10 -6.28 28.77 55.66
C ARG A 10 -7.25 29.91 55.37
N VAL A 11 -6.96 30.69 54.34
CA VAL A 11 -7.96 31.52 53.65
C VAL A 11 -8.05 31.02 52.22
N ALA A 12 -9.24 30.58 51.84
CA ALA A 12 -9.57 30.15 50.50
C ALA A 12 -9.69 31.36 49.57
N SER A 13 -9.09 31.29 48.38
CA SER A 13 -9.44 32.17 47.27
C SER A 13 -9.73 31.31 46.04
N ARG A 14 -10.98 31.44 45.60
CA ARG A 14 -11.54 30.83 44.39
C ARG A 14 -10.83 31.40 43.16
N THR A 15 -10.39 30.53 42.27
CA THR A 15 -10.09 30.87 40.87
C THR A 15 -10.98 30.05 39.96
N THR A 16 -11.64 30.75 39.05
CA THR A 16 -12.62 30.27 38.08
C THR A 16 -11.90 29.53 36.95
N ALA A 17 -12.15 28.22 36.84
CA ALA A 17 -11.75 27.45 35.67
C ALA A 17 -12.70 27.77 34.50
N ARG A 18 -12.13 28.22 33.38
CA ARG A 18 -12.83 28.34 32.10
C ARG A 18 -13.07 26.93 31.55
N ASN A 19 -14.34 26.57 31.36
CA ASN A 19 -14.73 25.37 30.62
C ASN A 19 -14.34 25.53 29.14
N ALA A 20 -13.36 24.75 28.70
CA ALA A 20 -13.16 24.47 27.28
C ALA A 20 -13.93 23.19 26.94
N PHE A 21 -15.03 23.35 26.20
CA PHE A 21 -15.73 22.24 25.57
C PHE A 21 -14.81 21.66 24.48
N ALA A 22 -14.32 20.44 24.68
CA ALA A 22 -13.73 19.64 23.62
C ALA A 22 -14.87 19.09 22.75
N VAL A 23 -14.98 19.60 21.52
CA VAL A 23 -15.85 19.04 20.49
C VAL A 23 -15.16 17.79 19.97
N ALA A 24 -15.67 16.62 20.34
CA ALA A 24 -15.27 15.34 19.74
C ALA A 24 -15.77 15.28 18.29
N PRO A 25 -14.93 14.88 17.31
CA PRO A 25 -15.42 14.65 15.95
C PRO A 25 -16.39 13.46 15.96
N ARG A 26 -17.64 13.73 15.61
CA ARG A 26 -18.65 12.70 15.33
C ARG A 26 -18.35 12.07 13.98
N GLN A 27 -17.56 11.00 13.94
CA GLN A 27 -17.71 10.00 12.87
C GLN A 27 -18.72 8.95 13.34
N ALA A 28 -19.84 8.91 12.64
CA ALA A 28 -20.94 8.01 12.91
C ALA A 28 -20.53 6.58 12.53
N PHE A 29 -20.22 5.77 13.53
CA PHE A 29 -20.11 4.32 13.41
C PHE A 29 -21.49 3.76 12.98
N ARG A 30 -21.67 3.45 11.70
CA ARG A 30 -22.82 2.67 11.21
C ARG A 30 -22.37 1.23 10.99
N GLN A 31 -22.42 0.43 12.05
CA GLN A 31 -22.43 -1.03 11.90
C GLN A 31 -23.78 -1.45 11.31
N GLN A 32 -23.79 -1.92 10.06
CA GLN A 32 -24.85 -2.81 9.58
C GLN A 32 -24.27 -4.22 9.44
N ALA A 33 -24.57 -5.06 10.43
CA ALA A 33 -24.35 -6.49 10.33
C ALA A 33 -25.24 -7.07 9.21
N ARG A 34 -24.63 -7.58 8.14
CA ARG A 34 -25.29 -8.50 7.20
C ARG A 34 -24.37 -9.69 6.94
N ARG A 35 -24.74 -10.83 7.53
CA ARG A 35 -24.24 -12.16 7.14
C ARG A 35 -24.96 -12.56 5.85
N CYS A 36 -24.23 -12.75 4.77
CA CYS A 36 -24.71 -13.46 3.58
C CYS A 36 -23.66 -14.47 3.14
N TYR A 37 -24.06 -15.74 3.08
CA TYR A 37 -23.30 -16.84 2.50
C TYR A 37 -23.21 -16.65 0.98
N SER A 38 -22.02 -16.87 0.42
CA SER A 38 -21.78 -16.97 -1.03
C SER A 38 -21.93 -18.44 -1.46
N SER A 39 -22.73 -18.69 -2.49
CA SER A 39 -22.69 -19.94 -3.26
C SER A 39 -22.40 -19.65 -4.74
N GLU A 40 -21.70 -20.59 -5.34
CA GLU A 40 -20.95 -20.63 -6.62
C GLU A 40 -21.63 -20.10 -7.90
N PRO A 41 -20.86 -19.81 -8.97
CA PRO A 41 -21.38 -19.24 -10.21
C PRO A 41 -21.99 -20.30 -11.15
N ALA A 42 -23.11 -19.95 -11.78
CA ALA A 42 -23.71 -20.72 -12.87
C ALA A 42 -23.08 -20.35 -14.23
N SER A 43 -22.81 -21.38 -15.03
CA SER A 43 -22.26 -21.39 -16.38
C SER A 43 -23.13 -20.69 -17.44
N ALA A 44 -22.51 -19.96 -18.37
CA ALA A 44 -23.15 -19.40 -19.57
C ALA A 44 -23.21 -20.42 -20.73
N PRO A 45 -24.29 -20.44 -21.56
CA PRO A 45 -24.37 -21.32 -22.72
C PRO A 45 -23.78 -20.67 -23.98
N LYS A 46 -23.19 -21.53 -24.83
CA LYS A 46 -22.70 -21.25 -26.18
C LYS A 46 -23.89 -21.19 -27.16
N SER A 47 -23.84 -20.30 -28.16
CA SER A 47 -24.57 -20.50 -29.41
C SER A 47 -23.73 -20.09 -30.63
N SER A 48 -23.81 -20.95 -31.64
CA SER A 48 -23.19 -20.87 -32.95
C SER A 48 -24.18 -20.28 -33.96
N VAL A 49 -23.73 -19.44 -34.88
CA VAL A 49 -24.42 -19.24 -36.16
C VAL A 49 -23.39 -19.16 -37.29
N ALA A 50 -23.50 -20.13 -38.20
CA ALA A 50 -22.80 -20.16 -39.47
C ALA A 50 -23.68 -19.53 -40.57
N GLY A 51 -23.04 -18.76 -41.44
CA GLY A 51 -23.38 -18.67 -42.86
C GLY A 51 -24.37 -17.58 -43.29
N ARG A 52 -23.87 -16.61 -44.06
CA ARG A 52 -24.36 -16.29 -45.42
C ARG A 52 -23.42 -15.28 -46.10
N TYR A 53 -22.77 -15.75 -47.17
CA TYR A 53 -22.12 -14.95 -48.20
C TYR A 53 -23.19 -14.33 -49.12
N GLY A 54 -22.97 -13.11 -49.61
CA GLY A 54 -23.78 -12.51 -50.67
C GLY A 54 -23.44 -11.06 -50.98
N LEU A 55 -22.63 -10.88 -52.03
CA LEU A 55 -22.45 -9.75 -52.96
C LEU A 55 -22.83 -8.31 -52.55
N GLY A 56 -21.88 -7.39 -52.76
CA GLY A 56 -22.14 -5.94 -52.85
C GLY A 56 -20.91 -5.09 -53.18
N ILE A 57 -20.25 -5.36 -54.31
CA ILE A 57 -19.21 -4.47 -54.86
C ILE A 57 -19.92 -3.36 -55.67
N ALA A 58 -19.90 -2.11 -55.18
CA ALA A 58 -19.86 -0.87 -55.96
C ALA A 58 -20.18 0.38 -55.10
N ALA A 59 -19.24 0.84 -54.27
CA ALA A 59 -19.24 2.23 -53.74
C ALA A 59 -17.88 2.67 -53.14
N ALA A 60 -16.76 2.03 -53.52
CA ALA A 60 -15.50 2.15 -52.77
C ALA A 60 -14.44 3.14 -53.32
N LEU A 61 -14.78 4.01 -54.28
CA LEU A 61 -13.76 4.89 -54.91
C LEU A 61 -13.97 6.40 -54.75
N ALA A 62 -15.02 6.85 -54.05
CA ALA A 62 -15.21 8.28 -53.72
C ALA A 62 -14.99 8.62 -52.24
N ALA A 63 -14.94 7.63 -51.34
CA ALA A 63 -14.71 7.85 -49.91
C ALA A 63 -13.22 7.84 -49.51
N VAL A 64 -12.31 7.39 -50.39
CA VAL A 64 -10.88 7.28 -50.10
C VAL A 64 -10.17 8.64 -50.15
N GLY A 65 -10.70 9.62 -50.90
CA GLY A 65 -10.10 10.95 -51.05
C GLY A 65 -10.41 11.95 -49.92
N ALA A 66 -11.44 11.70 -49.10
CA ALA A 66 -11.85 12.61 -48.01
C ALA A 66 -11.29 12.20 -46.63
N VAL A 67 -10.71 11.00 -46.51
CA VAL A 67 -10.16 10.48 -45.24
C VAL A 67 -8.67 10.86 -45.04
N TYR A 68 -7.98 11.33 -46.08
CA TYR A 68 -6.58 11.78 -45.97
C TYR A 68 -6.41 13.26 -45.55
N GLY A 69 -7.50 13.97 -45.29
CA GLY A 69 -7.50 15.42 -45.05
C GLY A 69 -7.79 15.88 -43.62
N LEU A 70 -7.92 14.99 -42.63
CA LEU A 70 -8.27 15.38 -41.27
C LEU A 70 -7.42 14.64 -40.22
N SER A 71 -7.00 15.42 -39.22
CA SER A 71 -6.23 15.02 -38.04
C SER A 71 -4.73 14.91 -38.21
N ASN A 72 -4.11 16.01 -38.66
CA ASN A 72 -2.80 16.40 -38.12
C ASN A 72 -3.01 17.37 -36.95
N THR A 73 -3.77 16.93 -35.95
CA THR A 73 -3.81 17.60 -34.65
C THR A 73 -2.61 17.07 -33.90
N THR A 74 -1.50 17.81 -33.93
CA THR A 74 -0.41 17.63 -32.97
C THR A 74 -1.02 17.76 -31.59
N SER A 75 -1.32 16.62 -30.97
CA SER A 75 -1.67 16.51 -29.56
C SER A 75 -0.58 17.26 -28.81
N LYS A 76 -0.91 18.46 -28.28
CA LYS A 76 -0.07 19.07 -27.26
C LYS A 76 -0.04 18.05 -26.14
N THR A 77 1.11 17.41 -25.94
CA THR A 77 1.37 16.57 -24.77
C THR A 77 1.15 17.46 -23.55
N VAL A 78 -0.05 17.39 -22.96
CA VAL A 78 -0.34 18.04 -21.68
C VAL A 78 0.55 17.32 -20.67
N GLN A 79 1.60 17.99 -20.22
CA GLN A 79 2.39 17.53 -19.08
C GLN A 79 1.49 17.71 -17.85
N PRO A 80 1.03 16.63 -17.20
CA PRO A 80 0.07 16.74 -16.10
C PRO A 80 0.68 17.49 -14.92
N THR A 81 -0.09 18.36 -14.27
CA THR A 81 0.41 19.15 -13.14
C THR A 81 0.23 18.42 -11.80
N LYS A 82 0.75 19.00 -10.72
CA LYS A 82 0.50 18.53 -9.36
C LYS A 82 -1.00 18.43 -9.06
N GLU A 83 -1.79 19.39 -9.53
CA GLU A 83 -3.24 19.42 -9.35
C GLU A 83 -3.93 18.29 -10.10
N ASP A 84 -3.41 17.88 -11.27
CA ASP A 84 -3.95 16.72 -11.99
C ASP A 84 -3.69 15.42 -11.24
N TYR A 85 -2.48 15.25 -10.69
CA TYR A 85 -2.18 14.12 -9.81
C TYR A 85 -2.97 14.15 -8.51
N GLN A 86 -3.25 15.33 -7.95
CA GLN A 86 -4.14 15.46 -6.79
C GLN A 86 -5.57 14.99 -7.12
N LYS A 87 -6.07 15.22 -8.35
CA LYS A 87 -7.38 14.68 -8.77
C LYS A 87 -7.36 13.14 -8.83
N VAL A 88 -6.28 12.54 -9.31
CA VAL A 88 -6.11 11.08 -9.32
C VAL A 88 -6.05 10.55 -7.88
N TYR A 89 -5.27 11.19 -7.01
CA TYR A 89 -5.21 10.87 -5.59
C TYR A 89 -6.61 10.91 -4.96
N ASN A 90 -7.35 12.00 -5.18
CA ASN A 90 -8.69 12.18 -4.61
C ASN A 90 -9.67 11.11 -5.10
N GLU A 91 -9.57 10.69 -6.36
CA GLU A 91 -10.38 9.57 -6.89
C GLU A 91 -10.04 8.26 -6.17
N ILE A 92 -8.75 7.96 -5.97
CA ILE A 92 -8.33 6.76 -5.25
C ILE A 92 -8.85 6.80 -3.81
N ALA A 93 -8.73 7.95 -3.13
CA ALA A 93 -9.20 8.14 -1.77
C ALA A 93 -10.73 8.00 -1.65
N SER A 94 -11.50 8.62 -2.57
CA SER A 94 -12.96 8.46 -2.63
C SER A 94 -13.35 6.99 -2.78
N ARG A 95 -12.65 6.27 -3.67
CA ARG A 95 -12.91 4.84 -3.87
C ARG A 95 -12.54 4.00 -2.66
N LEU A 96 -11.50 4.36 -1.91
CA LEU A 96 -11.13 3.66 -0.67
C LEU A 96 -12.20 3.83 0.41
N ASP A 97 -12.86 4.99 0.47
CA ASP A 97 -13.99 5.25 1.37
C ASP A 97 -15.28 4.54 0.90
N GLU A 98 -15.55 4.54 -0.41
CA GLU A 98 -16.75 3.93 -1.00
C GLU A 98 -16.70 2.38 -1.10
N LYS A 99 -15.51 1.78 -1.12
CA LYS A 99 -15.29 0.34 -1.29
C LYS A 99 -14.73 -0.28 -0.02
N ASP A 100 -15.60 -0.43 0.97
CA ASP A 100 -15.34 -1.05 2.27
C ASP A 100 -15.68 -2.55 2.31
N ASP A 101 -15.90 -3.20 1.16
CA ASP A 101 -16.33 -4.59 1.06
C ASP A 101 -15.17 -5.60 0.92
N TYR A 102 -13.92 -5.15 1.01
CA TYR A 102 -12.73 -5.99 0.83
C TYR A 102 -11.96 -6.23 2.13
N ASP A 103 -11.64 -7.50 2.38
CA ASP A 103 -10.87 -7.99 3.53
C ASP A 103 -11.35 -7.36 4.86
N ASP A 104 -10.53 -6.50 5.47
CA ASP A 104 -10.77 -5.84 6.75
C ASP A 104 -11.56 -4.53 6.64
N GLY A 105 -12.27 -4.35 5.53
CA GLY A 105 -13.05 -3.15 5.24
C GLY A 105 -12.31 -2.10 4.42
N SER A 106 -11.25 -2.49 3.69
CA SER A 106 -10.49 -1.55 2.85
C SER A 106 -9.60 -2.26 1.82
N PHE A 107 -9.49 -1.65 0.63
CA PHE A 107 -8.46 -2.01 -0.35
C PHE A 107 -7.08 -1.40 -0.04
N GLY A 108 -6.98 -0.48 0.92
CA GLY A 108 -5.74 0.23 1.24
C GLY A 108 -4.52 -0.69 1.43
N PRO A 109 -4.59 -1.73 2.28
CA PRO A 109 -3.45 -2.61 2.50
C PRO A 109 -2.98 -3.33 1.23
N VAL A 110 -3.90 -3.75 0.35
CA VAL A 110 -3.53 -4.45 -0.90
C VAL A 110 -2.99 -3.49 -1.96
N LEU A 111 -3.41 -2.21 -1.96
CA LEU A 111 -2.80 -1.16 -2.80
C LEU A 111 -1.36 -0.86 -2.37
N LEU A 112 -1.10 -0.74 -1.06
CA LEU A 112 0.26 -0.60 -0.54
C LEU A 112 1.12 -1.81 -0.91
N ARG A 113 0.58 -3.03 -0.78
CA ARG A 113 1.27 -4.25 -1.22
C ARG A 113 1.56 -4.24 -2.71
N LEU A 114 0.62 -3.81 -3.57
CA LEU A 114 0.87 -3.67 -5.01
C LEU A 114 2.04 -2.72 -5.29
N ALA A 115 2.06 -1.54 -4.66
CA ALA A 115 3.13 -0.56 -4.82
C ALA A 115 4.49 -1.09 -4.32
N TRP A 116 4.51 -1.80 -3.18
CA TRP A 116 5.69 -2.49 -2.67
C TRP A 116 6.19 -3.55 -3.67
N HIS A 117 5.33 -4.46 -4.13
CA HIS A 117 5.72 -5.54 -5.03
C HIS A 117 6.15 -5.04 -6.41
N ALA A 118 5.52 -3.98 -6.94
CA ALA A 118 5.95 -3.34 -8.18
C ALA A 118 7.34 -2.69 -8.06
N SER A 119 7.73 -2.25 -6.86
CA SER A 119 9.03 -1.62 -6.60
C SER A 119 10.11 -2.62 -6.16
N GLY A 120 9.71 -3.67 -5.43
CA GLY A 120 10.59 -4.62 -4.76
C GLY A 120 11.34 -5.59 -5.67
N THR A 121 11.09 -5.53 -6.99
CA THR A 121 11.80 -6.31 -8.01
C THR A 121 13.10 -5.64 -8.45
N PHE A 122 13.41 -4.43 -7.94
CA PHE A 122 14.61 -3.70 -8.32
C PHE A 122 15.89 -4.47 -7.96
N ASP A 123 16.87 -4.35 -8.84
CA ASP A 123 18.21 -4.86 -8.67
C ASP A 123 19.19 -3.76 -9.07
N GLU A 124 19.89 -3.22 -8.07
CA GLU A 124 20.82 -2.10 -8.25
C GLU A 124 22.00 -2.46 -9.17
N ALA A 125 22.48 -3.71 -9.13
CA ALA A 125 23.62 -4.14 -9.93
C ALA A 125 23.31 -4.21 -11.42
N THR A 126 22.06 -4.52 -11.77
CA THR A 126 21.62 -4.65 -13.17
C THR A 126 20.80 -3.47 -13.67
N GLY A 127 20.27 -2.63 -12.78
CA GLY A 127 19.34 -1.55 -13.10
C GLY A 127 17.98 -2.03 -13.61
N THR A 128 17.60 -3.28 -13.33
CA THR A 128 16.35 -3.89 -13.82
C THR A 128 15.28 -4.01 -12.74
N GLY A 129 14.01 -4.06 -13.15
CA GLY A 129 12.87 -4.06 -12.22
C GLY A 129 12.65 -2.68 -11.60
N GLY A 130 11.98 -2.66 -10.44
CA GLY A 130 11.68 -1.42 -9.74
C GLY A 130 10.41 -0.74 -10.21
N SER A 131 10.15 0.43 -9.67
CA SER A 131 8.87 1.13 -9.79
C SER A 131 8.58 1.67 -11.19
N ASN A 132 9.44 1.45 -12.18
CA ASN A 132 9.35 2.01 -13.53
C ASN A 132 9.06 0.93 -14.59
N GLY A 133 7.78 0.64 -14.83
CA GLY A 133 7.36 -0.22 -15.93
C GLY A 133 5.98 -0.85 -15.80
N ALA A 134 5.48 -0.98 -14.57
CA ALA A 134 4.25 -1.73 -14.26
C ALA A 134 4.20 -3.09 -15.00
N THR A 135 5.32 -3.82 -14.99
CA THR A 135 5.51 -5.06 -15.76
C THR A 135 4.69 -6.22 -15.21
N MET A 136 4.27 -6.17 -13.94
CA MET A 136 3.28 -7.08 -13.34
C MET A 136 1.88 -7.05 -14.00
N ARG A 137 1.69 -6.25 -15.06
CA ARG A 137 0.54 -6.37 -15.99
C ARG A 137 0.63 -7.62 -16.86
N PHE A 138 1.82 -8.19 -17.03
CA PHE A 138 2.09 -9.28 -17.95
C PHE A 138 2.66 -10.50 -17.24
N ALA A 139 2.38 -11.68 -17.80
CA ALA A 139 3.11 -12.90 -17.48
C ALA A 139 4.55 -12.81 -18.04
N PRO A 140 5.57 -13.37 -17.36
CA PRO A 140 5.44 -14.24 -16.19
C PRO A 140 5.26 -13.49 -14.86
N GLU A 141 5.57 -12.20 -14.79
CA GLU A 141 5.61 -11.47 -13.51
C GLU A 141 4.27 -11.41 -12.78
N SER A 142 3.16 -11.30 -13.51
CA SER A 142 1.80 -11.38 -12.94
C SER A 142 1.50 -12.70 -12.25
N ASP A 143 2.18 -13.77 -12.66
CA ASP A 143 1.89 -15.16 -12.29
C ASP A 143 2.89 -15.70 -11.25
N HIS A 144 3.90 -14.92 -10.88
CA HIS A 144 4.80 -15.25 -9.78
C HIS A 144 4.00 -15.45 -8.49
N GLY A 145 4.31 -16.51 -7.74
CA GLY A 145 3.56 -16.87 -6.53
C GLY A 145 3.54 -15.76 -5.47
N ALA A 146 4.62 -14.97 -5.39
CA ALA A 146 4.72 -13.81 -4.51
C ALA A 146 3.68 -12.72 -4.81
N ASN A 147 3.14 -12.66 -6.04
CA ASN A 147 2.17 -11.64 -6.49
C ASN A 147 0.71 -12.12 -6.39
N SER A 148 0.47 -13.32 -5.86
CA SER A 148 -0.88 -13.87 -5.64
C SER A 148 -1.77 -12.88 -4.86
N GLY A 149 -2.97 -12.63 -5.39
CA GLY A 149 -3.95 -11.69 -4.84
C GLY A 149 -3.84 -10.25 -5.35
N LEU A 150 -2.71 -9.83 -5.93
CA LEU A 150 -2.52 -8.44 -6.40
C LEU A 150 -3.38 -8.05 -7.61
N LEU A 151 -4.01 -9.02 -8.27
CA LEU A 151 -5.03 -8.75 -9.28
C LEU A 151 -6.20 -7.92 -8.71
N ALA A 152 -6.54 -8.10 -7.42
CA ALA A 152 -7.59 -7.31 -6.78
C ALA A 152 -7.24 -5.82 -6.72
N ALA A 153 -6.00 -5.48 -6.33
CA ALA A 153 -5.50 -4.12 -6.33
C ALA A 153 -5.44 -3.50 -7.74
N ARG A 154 -5.01 -4.27 -8.75
CA ARG A 154 -5.00 -3.80 -10.14
C ARG A 154 -6.42 -3.48 -10.63
N LYS A 155 -7.36 -4.40 -10.42
CA LYS A 155 -8.78 -4.20 -10.77
C LYS A 155 -9.44 -3.04 -10.02
N PHE A 156 -9.04 -2.81 -8.78
CA PHE A 156 -9.52 -1.66 -8.02
C PHE A 156 -9.16 -0.33 -8.69
N LEU A 157 -7.95 -0.26 -9.28
CA LEU A 157 -7.41 0.92 -9.96
C LEU A 157 -7.85 1.05 -11.43
N ASP A 158 -8.40 0.02 -12.06
CA ASP A 158 -8.83 0.07 -13.47
C ASP A 158 -9.80 1.24 -13.76
N PRO A 159 -10.87 1.48 -12.98
CA PRO A 159 -11.75 2.62 -13.23
C PRO A 159 -11.06 3.99 -13.04
N VAL A 160 -10.02 4.05 -12.20
CA VAL A 160 -9.19 5.27 -12.05
C VAL A 160 -8.37 5.48 -13.32
N LYS A 161 -7.76 4.42 -13.85
CA LYS A 161 -7.03 4.46 -15.13
C LYS A 161 -7.92 4.88 -16.29
N GLU A 162 -9.16 4.39 -16.33
CA GLU A 162 -10.16 4.76 -17.35
C GLU A 162 -10.53 6.24 -17.26
N LYS A 163 -10.73 6.77 -16.04
CA LYS A 163 -11.04 8.18 -15.80
C LYS A 163 -9.87 9.12 -16.11
N PHE A 164 -8.64 8.67 -15.90
CA PHE A 164 -7.41 9.43 -16.14
C PHE A 164 -6.50 8.70 -17.12
N PRO A 165 -6.85 8.63 -18.42
CA PRO A 165 -6.11 7.82 -19.39
C PRO A 165 -4.66 8.27 -19.61
N TRP A 166 -4.32 9.49 -19.20
CA TRP A 166 -2.99 10.07 -19.30
C TRP A 166 -1.97 9.51 -18.28
N ILE A 167 -2.42 9.03 -17.11
CA ILE A 167 -1.49 8.51 -16.09
C ILE A 167 -0.99 7.13 -16.52
N THR A 168 0.30 6.84 -16.36
CA THR A 168 0.84 5.50 -16.60
C THR A 168 0.34 4.54 -15.52
N TYR A 169 0.28 3.24 -15.81
CA TYR A 169 -0.01 2.25 -14.77
C TYR A 169 1.05 2.30 -13.66
N SER A 170 2.30 2.55 -14.05
CA SER A 170 3.43 2.66 -13.12
C SER A 170 3.27 3.82 -12.14
N ASP A 171 2.91 5.02 -12.61
CA ASP A 171 2.61 6.14 -11.71
C ASP A 171 1.33 5.91 -10.90
N LEU A 172 0.31 5.29 -11.49
CA LEU A 172 -0.97 5.00 -10.83
C LEU A 172 -0.82 4.01 -9.66
N TRP A 173 -0.06 2.92 -9.82
CA TRP A 173 0.12 1.94 -8.76
C TRP A 173 0.87 2.50 -7.56
N ILE A 174 1.92 3.29 -7.83
CA ILE A 174 2.69 3.95 -6.77
C ILE A 174 1.85 5.04 -6.09
N LEU A 175 1.11 5.83 -6.86
CA LEU A 175 0.17 6.80 -6.30
C LEU A 175 -0.92 6.13 -5.45
N GLY A 176 -1.38 4.95 -5.86
CA GLY A 176 -2.29 4.11 -5.09
C GLY A 176 -1.71 3.70 -3.74
N GLY A 177 -0.43 3.32 -3.69
CA GLY A 177 0.28 3.05 -2.44
C GLY A 177 0.43 4.28 -1.54
N VAL A 178 0.76 5.45 -2.13
CA VAL A 178 0.83 6.73 -1.41
C VAL A 178 -0.53 7.10 -0.80
N ALA A 179 -1.60 7.06 -1.60
CA ALA A 179 -2.95 7.31 -1.11
C ALA A 179 -3.35 6.34 -0.01
N ALA A 180 -3.07 5.04 -0.19
CA ALA A 180 -3.35 4.04 0.82
C ALA A 180 -2.68 4.35 2.16
N ILE A 181 -1.37 4.68 2.18
CA ILE A 181 -0.66 5.02 3.41
C ILE A 181 -1.30 6.24 4.09
N GLN A 182 -1.51 7.32 3.34
CA GLN A 182 -1.99 8.57 3.91
C GLN A 182 -3.44 8.49 4.38
N GLU A 183 -4.32 7.84 3.62
CA GLU A 183 -5.74 7.68 3.98
C GLU A 183 -5.94 6.69 5.16
N MET A 184 -5.01 5.74 5.36
CA MET A 184 -4.97 4.87 6.55
C MET A 184 -4.23 5.52 7.73
N GLN A 185 -4.28 6.86 7.83
CA GLN A 185 -3.71 7.67 8.92
C GLN A 185 -2.19 7.56 9.08
N GLY A 186 -1.49 7.12 8.03
CA GLY A 186 -0.04 7.10 7.96
C GLY A 186 0.59 8.49 7.73
N PRO A 187 1.93 8.55 7.64
CA PRO A 187 2.61 9.80 7.34
C PRO A 187 2.37 10.26 5.91
N ILE A 188 2.56 11.56 5.68
CA ILE A 188 2.65 12.13 4.33
C ILE A 188 3.84 11.50 3.60
N ILE A 189 3.60 11.04 2.37
CA ILE A 189 4.63 10.45 1.51
C ILE A 189 4.89 11.41 0.35
N PRO A 190 6.10 11.99 0.26
CA PRO A 190 6.53 12.72 -0.92
C PRO A 190 6.35 11.90 -2.19
N TYR A 191 5.68 12.47 -3.19
CA TYR A 191 5.41 11.79 -4.46
C TYR A 191 6.07 12.52 -5.61
N ARG A 192 6.71 11.77 -6.50
CA ARG A 192 7.29 12.29 -7.74
C ARG A 192 6.74 11.49 -8.92
N PRO A 193 6.05 12.12 -9.91
CA PRO A 193 5.60 11.44 -11.12
C PRO A 193 6.73 11.32 -12.15
N GLY A 194 6.51 10.55 -13.20
CA GLY A 194 7.44 10.40 -14.32
C GLY A 194 7.81 8.96 -14.62
N ARG A 195 7.08 7.98 -14.05
CA ARG A 195 7.27 6.57 -14.38
C ARG A 195 6.65 6.28 -15.74
N SER A 196 7.31 5.42 -16.50
CA SER A 196 6.85 4.95 -17.81
C SER A 196 6.37 3.52 -17.72
N ASP A 197 5.33 3.19 -18.48
CA ASP A 197 4.92 1.80 -18.69
C ASP A 197 5.89 1.12 -19.66
N ARG A 198 6.29 -0.11 -19.34
CA ARG A 198 7.14 -0.97 -20.18
C ARG A 198 6.34 -2.14 -20.73
N ASP A 199 6.92 -2.87 -21.66
CA ASP A 199 6.33 -4.10 -22.21
C ASP A 199 6.85 -5.35 -21.47
N VAL A 200 6.35 -6.52 -21.87
CA VAL A 200 6.65 -7.83 -21.28
C VAL A 200 8.14 -8.19 -21.29
N SER A 201 8.95 -7.63 -22.19
CA SER A 201 10.40 -7.89 -22.23
C SER A 201 11.16 -7.36 -21.00
N PHE A 202 10.52 -6.48 -20.21
CA PHE A 202 11.05 -5.95 -18.96
C PHE A 202 10.58 -6.72 -17.72
N CYS A 203 9.74 -7.76 -17.87
CA CYS A 203 9.35 -8.61 -16.75
C CYS A 203 10.59 -9.21 -16.07
N THR A 204 10.61 -9.10 -14.75
CA THR A 204 11.72 -9.63 -13.95
C THR A 204 11.60 -11.15 -13.76
N PRO A 205 12.69 -11.87 -13.47
CA PRO A 205 12.60 -13.26 -13.05
C PRO A 205 11.94 -13.39 -11.68
N ASP A 206 11.37 -14.56 -11.39
CA ASP A 206 10.82 -14.87 -10.07
C ASP A 206 11.93 -14.91 -8.99
N GLY A 207 11.54 -14.84 -7.72
CA GLY A 207 12.44 -14.91 -6.57
C GLY A 207 13.12 -13.60 -6.18
N ARG A 208 12.79 -12.47 -6.84
CA ARG A 208 13.28 -11.15 -6.42
C ARG A 208 12.58 -10.59 -5.17
N LEU A 209 11.38 -11.07 -4.86
CA LEU A 209 10.61 -10.67 -3.68
C LEU A 209 10.95 -11.58 -2.48
N PRO A 210 10.80 -11.10 -1.23
CA PRO A 210 11.20 -11.86 -0.05
C PRO A 210 10.29 -13.07 0.22
N ASP A 211 10.87 -14.14 0.76
CA ASP A 211 10.18 -15.33 1.25
C ASP A 211 9.99 -15.20 2.77
N ALA A 212 8.73 -15.19 3.20
CA ALA A 212 8.31 -15.01 4.58
C ALA A 212 8.78 -16.12 5.54
N THR A 213 9.24 -17.26 5.02
CA THR A 213 9.70 -18.41 5.83
C THR A 213 11.16 -18.33 6.26
N LYS A 214 11.89 -17.29 5.81
CA LYS A 214 13.36 -17.20 5.94
C LYS A 214 13.80 -16.30 7.12
N GLY A 215 15.13 -16.28 7.33
CA GLY A 215 15.79 -15.54 8.41
C GLY A 215 16.36 -14.17 8.01
N SER A 216 17.15 -13.56 8.89
CA SER A 216 17.73 -12.22 8.68
C SER A 216 18.70 -12.14 7.50
N ASP A 217 19.48 -13.19 7.23
CA ASP A 217 20.39 -13.21 6.07
C ASP A 217 19.63 -13.11 4.74
N HIS A 218 18.44 -13.72 4.67
CA HIS A 218 17.57 -13.62 3.50
C HIS A 218 17.02 -12.21 3.34
N LEU A 219 16.51 -11.61 4.42
CA LEU A 219 16.04 -10.22 4.40
C LEU A 219 17.16 -9.28 3.94
N ARG A 220 18.35 -9.38 4.52
CA ARG A 220 19.50 -8.56 4.11
C ARG A 220 19.88 -8.80 2.65
N ASN A 221 19.89 -10.03 2.17
CA ASN A 221 20.20 -10.31 0.76
C ASN A 221 19.21 -9.61 -0.19
N ILE A 222 17.91 -9.79 0.04
CA ILE A 222 16.86 -9.19 -0.80
C ILE A 222 16.91 -7.66 -0.77
N PHE A 223 17.04 -7.07 0.42
CA PHE A 223 16.95 -5.63 0.59
C PHE A 223 18.26 -4.90 0.26
N ASN A 224 19.42 -5.51 0.52
CA ASN A 224 20.71 -4.94 0.09
C ASN A 224 20.82 -4.91 -1.44
N ARG A 225 20.22 -5.87 -2.16
CA ARG A 225 20.13 -5.84 -3.64
C ARG A 225 19.43 -4.57 -4.16
N MET A 226 18.53 -4.01 -3.35
CA MET A 226 17.81 -2.76 -3.65
C MET A 226 18.49 -1.52 -3.04
N GLY A 227 19.63 -1.68 -2.36
CA GLY A 227 20.37 -0.59 -1.71
C GLY A 227 19.83 -0.18 -0.34
N PHE A 228 19.06 -1.01 0.36
CA PHE A 228 18.56 -0.71 1.71
C PHE A 228 19.47 -1.25 2.82
N ASN A 229 19.56 -0.52 3.93
CA ASN A 229 20.28 -0.91 5.14
C ASN A 229 19.35 -1.54 6.22
N ASP A 230 19.93 -2.01 7.32
CA ASP A 230 19.19 -2.67 8.40
C ASP A 230 18.05 -1.82 9.01
N GLN A 231 18.23 -0.51 9.14
CA GLN A 231 17.19 0.39 9.66
C GLN A 231 16.05 0.56 8.65
N GLU A 232 16.38 0.70 7.37
CA GLU A 232 15.41 0.82 6.28
C GLU A 232 14.56 -0.46 6.15
N ILE A 233 15.17 -1.65 6.29
CA ILE A 233 14.46 -2.93 6.32
C ILE A 233 13.43 -2.96 7.45
N VAL A 234 13.86 -2.61 8.67
CA VAL A 234 12.99 -2.60 9.85
C VAL A 234 11.86 -1.59 9.66
N ALA A 235 12.16 -0.37 9.18
CA ALA A 235 11.16 0.67 8.94
C ALA A 235 10.10 0.22 7.92
N LEU A 236 10.51 -0.33 6.77
CA LEU A 236 9.60 -0.84 5.74
C LEU A 236 8.70 -1.97 6.27
N SER A 237 9.21 -2.83 7.14
CA SER A 237 8.44 -3.92 7.75
C SER A 237 7.24 -3.42 8.56
N GLY A 238 7.27 -2.18 9.05
CA GLY A 238 6.14 -1.54 9.72
C GLY A 238 4.87 -1.43 8.87
N ALA A 239 4.96 -1.56 7.54
CA ALA A 239 3.80 -1.66 6.68
C ALA A 239 2.91 -2.87 6.99
N HIS A 240 3.46 -3.93 7.61
CA HIS A 240 2.68 -5.07 8.11
C HIS A 240 1.74 -4.70 9.25
N ALA A 241 1.75 -3.47 9.77
CA ALA A 241 0.65 -2.99 10.60
C ALA A 241 -0.71 -3.06 9.89
N LEU A 242 -0.70 -3.07 8.55
CA LEU A 242 -1.86 -3.02 7.67
C LEU A 242 -2.16 -4.39 7.05
N GLY A 243 -3.45 -4.71 6.99
CA GLY A 243 -4.00 -5.89 6.34
C GLY A 243 -3.74 -7.19 7.07
N ARG A 244 -3.73 -8.28 6.29
CA ARG A 244 -3.63 -9.66 6.77
C ARG A 244 -3.05 -10.59 5.72
N CYS A 245 -2.63 -11.77 6.16
CA CYS A 245 -2.32 -12.89 5.28
C CYS A 245 -3.58 -13.72 4.94
N HIS A 246 -3.52 -14.42 3.80
CA HIS A 246 -4.59 -15.31 3.33
C HIS A 246 -4.03 -16.65 2.84
N THR A 247 -4.69 -17.73 3.24
CA THR A 247 -4.24 -19.11 2.94
C THR A 247 -4.22 -19.42 1.44
N ASP A 248 -5.13 -18.84 0.67
CA ASP A 248 -5.24 -18.97 -0.79
C ASP A 248 -4.25 -18.10 -1.57
N ARG A 249 -3.51 -17.20 -0.90
CA ARG A 249 -2.56 -16.27 -1.53
C ARG A 249 -1.12 -16.56 -1.13
N SER A 250 -0.83 -16.53 0.17
CA SER A 250 0.52 -16.72 0.71
C SER A 250 0.68 -18.02 1.50
N GLY A 251 -0.42 -18.75 1.74
CA GLY A 251 -0.45 -19.92 2.62
C GLY A 251 -0.53 -19.57 4.10
N PHE A 252 -0.20 -18.33 4.49
CA PHE A 252 -0.32 -17.81 5.87
C PHE A 252 -1.72 -17.29 6.16
N ASP A 253 -2.05 -17.05 7.43
CA ASP A 253 -3.40 -16.64 7.84
C ASP A 253 -3.40 -15.68 9.03
N GLY A 254 -4.18 -14.60 8.90
CA GLY A 254 -4.49 -13.67 9.99
C GLY A 254 -3.84 -12.29 9.86
N PRO A 255 -4.33 -11.30 10.63
CA PRO A 255 -3.75 -9.95 10.71
C PRO A 255 -2.57 -9.89 11.69
N TRP A 256 -1.69 -8.92 11.49
CA TRP A 256 -0.60 -8.63 12.42
C TRP A 256 -1.02 -7.76 13.61
N THR A 257 -2.04 -6.93 13.42
CA THR A 257 -2.51 -5.96 14.42
C THR A 257 -4.03 -6.06 14.61
N PHE A 258 -4.53 -5.44 15.68
CA PHE A 258 -5.97 -5.34 15.94
C PHE A 258 -6.68 -4.28 15.08
N SER A 259 -5.92 -3.46 14.34
CA SER A 259 -6.44 -2.36 13.52
C SER A 259 -5.78 -2.40 12.14
N PRO A 260 -6.08 -3.43 11.32
CA PRO A 260 -5.41 -3.68 10.04
C PRO A 260 -5.67 -2.62 8.95
N THR A 261 -6.44 -1.57 9.24
CA THR A 261 -6.73 -0.46 8.33
C THR A 261 -6.22 0.89 8.84
N VAL A 262 -5.41 0.89 9.91
CA VAL A 262 -4.78 2.09 10.46
C VAL A 262 -3.28 1.85 10.62
N LEU A 263 -2.45 2.67 9.97
CA LEU A 263 -1.01 2.55 10.08
C LEU A 263 -0.57 3.17 11.41
N THR A 264 -0.06 2.36 12.32
CA THR A 264 0.54 2.82 13.58
C THR A 264 1.82 2.02 13.85
N ASN A 265 2.58 2.42 14.86
CA ASN A 265 3.68 1.62 15.37
C ASN A 265 3.24 0.39 16.20
N ASP A 266 1.93 0.07 16.24
CA ASP A 266 1.43 -1.11 16.97
C ASP A 266 2.04 -2.40 16.48
N TYR A 267 2.40 -2.50 15.19
CA TYR A 267 3.16 -3.64 14.67
C TYR A 267 4.42 -3.92 15.51
N TYR A 268 5.25 -2.89 15.75
CA TYR A 268 6.46 -3.04 16.55
C TYR A 268 6.16 -3.23 18.03
N ARG A 269 5.17 -2.52 18.55
CA ARG A 269 4.75 -2.64 19.96
C ARG A 269 4.31 -4.07 20.26
N LEU A 270 3.42 -4.64 19.46
CA LEU A 270 2.92 -6.01 19.59
C LEU A 270 4.05 -7.03 19.39
N LEU A 271 4.95 -6.79 18.43
CA LEU A 271 6.10 -7.67 18.21
C LEU A 271 7.03 -7.76 19.43
N VAL A 272 7.17 -6.66 20.19
CA VAL A 272 8.01 -6.59 21.40
C VAL A 272 7.28 -7.06 22.67
N GLU A 273 6.00 -6.70 22.82
CA GLU A 273 5.25 -6.86 24.07
C GLU A 273 4.50 -8.20 24.16
N GLU A 274 4.02 -8.73 23.03
CA GLU A 274 3.25 -9.97 23.03
C GLU A 274 4.12 -11.20 23.21
N LYS A 275 3.54 -12.24 23.83
CA LYS A 275 4.16 -13.56 23.89
C LYS A 275 3.75 -14.35 22.66
N TRP A 276 4.71 -14.62 21.78
CA TRP A 276 4.48 -15.36 20.55
C TRP A 276 4.75 -16.86 20.73
N GLN A 277 3.92 -17.69 20.12
CA GLN A 277 4.12 -19.12 20.02
C GLN A 277 3.92 -19.60 18.58
N TRP A 278 4.50 -20.74 18.23
CA TRP A 278 4.21 -21.37 16.94
C TRP A 278 2.75 -21.82 16.87
N LYS A 279 2.02 -21.39 15.83
CA LYS A 279 0.66 -21.85 15.55
C LYS A 279 0.69 -23.33 15.18
N LYS A 280 -0.21 -24.13 15.78
CA LYS A 280 -0.39 -25.55 15.47
C LYS A 280 -1.52 -25.71 14.45
N TRP A 281 -1.17 -25.89 13.18
CA TRP A 281 -2.11 -25.92 12.06
C TRP A 281 -1.49 -26.55 10.81
N ASN A 282 -2.24 -26.65 9.71
CA ASN A 282 -1.83 -27.32 8.47
C ASN A 282 -1.17 -26.39 7.43
N GLY A 283 -0.96 -25.11 7.76
CA GLY A 283 -0.26 -24.15 6.90
C GLY A 283 1.24 -24.06 7.20
N PRO A 284 1.95 -23.11 6.57
CA PRO A 284 3.35 -22.83 6.86
C PRO A 284 3.59 -22.49 8.33
N LYS A 285 4.84 -22.61 8.79
CA LYS A 285 5.22 -22.20 10.14
C LYS A 285 4.94 -20.71 10.32
N GLN A 286 3.99 -20.38 11.20
CA GLN A 286 3.65 -19.01 11.55
C GLN A 286 3.52 -18.88 13.06
N TYR A 287 3.72 -17.67 13.57
CA TYR A 287 3.48 -17.37 14.97
C TYR A 287 2.04 -16.91 15.18
N GLU A 288 1.51 -17.15 16.38
CA GLU A 288 0.28 -16.56 16.89
C GLU A 288 0.55 -15.99 18.28
N ASP A 289 -0.22 -14.97 18.68
CA ASP A 289 -0.14 -14.45 20.05
C ASP A 289 -0.70 -15.51 21.03
N ALA A 290 0.03 -15.78 22.11
CA ALA A 290 -0.30 -16.88 23.01
C ALA A 290 -1.60 -16.66 23.80
N LYS A 291 -2.03 -15.40 23.94
CA LYS A 291 -3.16 -15.02 24.79
C LYS A 291 -4.50 -15.14 24.08
N THR A 292 -4.63 -14.53 22.91
CA THR A 292 -5.89 -14.43 22.16
C THR A 292 -5.91 -15.30 20.90
N LYS A 293 -4.72 -15.62 20.36
CA LYS A 293 -4.54 -16.36 19.10
C LYS A 293 -5.22 -15.68 17.90
N SER A 294 -5.39 -14.37 17.99
CA SER A 294 -6.09 -13.57 16.98
C SER A 294 -5.14 -12.80 16.08
N LEU A 295 -3.89 -12.63 16.52
CA LEU A 295 -2.82 -12.00 15.76
C LEU A 295 -1.82 -13.04 15.27
N MET A 296 -1.10 -12.69 14.21
CA MET A 296 -0.04 -13.52 13.66
C MET A 296 1.24 -12.72 13.40
N MET A 297 2.36 -13.44 13.32
CA MET A 297 3.62 -12.91 12.80
C MET A 297 4.24 -13.96 11.86
N LEU A 298 4.83 -13.51 10.76
CA LEU A 298 5.64 -14.35 9.89
C LEU A 298 6.99 -14.66 10.57
N PRO A 299 7.66 -15.76 10.17
CA PRO A 299 9.05 -16.00 10.58
C PRO A 299 9.97 -14.79 10.33
N THR A 300 9.82 -14.11 9.18
CA THR A 300 10.57 -12.88 8.87
C THR A 300 10.22 -11.69 9.77
N ASP A 301 9.00 -11.58 10.29
CA ASP A 301 8.65 -10.52 11.25
C ASP A 301 9.35 -10.77 12.59
N MET A 302 9.31 -12.02 13.06
CA MET A 302 9.94 -12.39 14.34
C MET A 302 11.46 -12.21 14.32
N VAL A 303 12.09 -12.27 13.15
CA VAL A 303 13.51 -11.96 12.98
C VAL A 303 13.84 -10.54 13.46
N LEU A 304 12.93 -9.58 13.34
CA LEU A 304 13.19 -8.20 13.74
C LEU A 304 13.44 -8.05 15.25
N VAL A 305 12.92 -8.96 16.09
CA VAL A 305 13.18 -9.00 17.54
C VAL A 305 14.18 -10.08 17.96
N GLN A 306 14.64 -10.92 17.04
CA GLN A 306 15.61 -12.00 17.28
C GLN A 306 17.02 -11.63 16.84
N ASP A 307 17.16 -10.89 15.74
CA ASP A 307 18.45 -10.45 15.20
C ASP A 307 19.02 -9.29 16.04
N LYS A 308 20.32 -9.38 16.37
CA LYS A 308 20.99 -8.42 17.26
C LYS A 308 21.05 -6.98 16.72
N LYS A 309 20.99 -6.79 15.40
CA LYS A 309 21.04 -5.45 14.78
C LYS A 309 19.64 -4.89 14.53
N PHE A 310 18.67 -5.73 14.17
CA PHE A 310 17.29 -5.29 13.98
C PHE A 310 16.61 -4.94 15.30
N LYS A 311 16.80 -5.77 16.34
CA LYS A 311 16.09 -5.63 17.61
C LYS A 311 16.17 -4.21 18.23
N PRO A 312 17.34 -3.56 18.35
CA PRO A 312 17.42 -2.21 18.90
C PRO A 312 16.67 -1.16 18.07
N ILE A 313 16.48 -1.38 16.77
CA ILE A 313 15.76 -0.47 15.87
C ILE A 313 14.25 -0.69 16.06
N THR A 314 13.82 -1.95 16.08
CA THR A 314 12.45 -2.36 16.38
C THR A 314 11.97 -1.82 17.73
N GLU A 315 12.80 -1.92 18.77
CA GLU A 315 12.49 -1.38 20.10
C GLU A 315 12.38 0.15 20.12
N LYS A 316 13.10 0.86 19.23
CA LYS A 316 12.95 2.32 19.09
C LYS A 316 11.61 2.68 18.46
N TYR A 317 11.24 2.03 17.36
CA TYR A 317 9.95 2.28 16.71
C TYR A 317 8.76 1.87 17.57
N ALA A 318 8.89 0.81 18.38
CA ALA A 318 7.87 0.44 19.35
C ALA A 318 7.59 1.55 20.39
N LYS A 319 8.59 2.39 20.71
CA LYS A 319 8.49 3.47 21.72
C LYS A 319 8.14 4.84 21.14
N ASP A 320 8.35 5.03 19.83
CA ASP A 320 8.24 6.34 19.20
C ASP A 320 7.61 6.24 17.80
N ASN A 321 6.30 6.51 17.73
CA ASN A 321 5.55 6.51 16.48
C ASN A 321 5.98 7.65 15.54
N ALA A 322 6.40 8.80 16.07
CA ALA A 322 6.82 9.92 15.24
C ALA A 322 8.15 9.61 14.55
N LEU A 323 9.08 8.98 15.26
CA LEU A 323 10.32 8.45 14.70
C LEU A 323 10.04 7.39 13.62
N PHE A 324 9.14 6.43 13.89
CA PHE A 324 8.72 5.45 12.89
C PHE A 324 8.17 6.13 11.63
N PHE A 325 7.22 7.04 11.77
CA PHE A 325 6.58 7.71 10.63
C PHE A 325 7.54 8.53 9.79
N ARG A 326 8.47 9.26 10.43
CA ARG A 326 9.50 10.02 9.73
C ARG A 326 10.39 9.09 8.89
N ASP A 327 10.89 8.03 9.50
CA ASP A 327 11.81 7.11 8.84
C ASP A 327 11.07 6.25 7.78
N PHE A 328 9.83 5.85 8.05
CA PHE A 328 8.95 5.13 7.13
C PHE A 328 8.65 5.96 5.88
N SER A 329 8.30 7.24 6.04
CA SER A 329 8.07 8.15 4.91
C SER A 329 9.30 8.26 4.02
N ALA A 330 10.49 8.44 4.62
CA ALA A 330 11.74 8.52 3.88
C ALA A 330 12.06 7.23 3.11
N VAL A 331 11.95 6.06 3.75
CA VAL A 331 12.31 4.79 3.11
C VAL A 331 11.29 4.32 2.08
N VAL A 332 9.99 4.57 2.29
CA VAL A 332 8.95 4.27 1.30
C VAL A 332 9.10 5.18 0.08
N THR A 333 9.45 6.45 0.27
CA THR A 333 9.78 7.35 -0.84
C THR A 333 10.95 6.78 -1.65
N LYS A 334 12.05 6.39 -0.99
CA LYS A 334 13.19 5.75 -1.67
C LYS A 334 12.78 4.49 -2.45
N LEU A 335 11.99 3.61 -1.84
CA LEU A 335 11.48 2.41 -2.50
C LEU A 335 10.69 2.73 -3.76
N PHE A 336 9.73 3.65 -3.66
CA PHE A 336 8.85 4.00 -4.76
C PHE A 336 9.58 4.71 -5.92
N GLU A 337 10.83 5.11 -5.72
CA GLU A 337 11.68 5.76 -6.71
C GLU A 337 12.74 4.83 -7.33
N LEU A 338 12.83 3.58 -6.88
CA LEU A 338 13.81 2.63 -7.40
C LEU A 338 13.61 2.37 -8.91
N GLY A 339 14.69 2.55 -9.67
CA GLY A 339 14.71 2.32 -11.12
C GLY A 339 14.02 3.40 -11.96
N VAL A 340 13.63 4.55 -11.36
CA VAL A 340 12.99 5.64 -12.08
C VAL A 340 14.02 6.70 -12.51
N PRO A 341 14.17 7.00 -13.82
CA PRO A 341 15.16 7.95 -14.32
C PRO A 341 14.64 9.39 -14.21
N PHE A 342 14.44 9.90 -13.00
CA PHE A 342 14.02 11.28 -12.80
C PHE A 342 15.08 12.26 -13.32
N ALA A 343 14.63 13.33 -13.98
CA ALA A 343 15.51 14.42 -14.36
C ALA A 343 16.04 15.14 -13.11
N GLU A 344 17.28 15.63 -13.17
CA GLU A 344 17.86 16.45 -12.12
C GLU A 344 16.95 17.65 -11.81
N GLY A 345 16.74 17.92 -10.52
CA GLY A 345 15.86 19.01 -10.07
C GLY A 345 14.36 18.68 -10.09
N THR A 346 13.94 17.46 -10.43
CA THR A 346 12.52 17.08 -10.31
C THR A 346 12.08 17.15 -8.84
N GLU A 347 11.12 18.01 -8.53
CA GLU A 347 10.64 18.22 -7.17
C GLU A 347 9.75 17.08 -6.67
N HIS A 348 9.76 16.88 -5.36
CA HIS A 348 8.74 16.06 -4.69
C HIS A 348 7.49 16.87 -4.43
N TRP A 349 6.34 16.29 -4.70
CA TRP A 349 5.04 16.87 -4.39
C TRP A 349 4.47 16.27 -3.10
N THR A 350 3.94 17.15 -2.26
CA THR A 350 3.04 16.77 -1.17
C THR A 350 1.60 16.78 -1.68
N LEU A 351 0.98 15.62 -1.77
CA LEU A 351 -0.43 15.45 -2.10
C LEU A 351 -1.26 15.43 -0.81
N LYS A 352 -2.34 16.20 -0.77
CA LYS A 352 -3.15 16.40 0.44
C LYS A 352 -4.13 15.23 0.64
N PRO A 353 -4.12 14.55 1.80
CA PRO A 353 -5.10 13.51 2.10
C PRO A 353 -6.50 14.06 2.35
N THR A 354 -7.50 13.19 2.48
CA THR A 354 -8.90 13.60 2.71
C THR A 354 -9.09 14.33 4.04
N TRP A 355 -8.35 13.91 5.07
CA TRP A 355 -8.38 14.47 6.42
C TRP A 355 -7.58 15.77 6.59
N ASP A 356 -6.79 16.17 5.60
CA ASP A 356 -6.09 17.46 5.63
C ASP A 356 -7.07 18.59 5.26
N GLU A 357 -7.46 19.38 6.25
CA GLU A 357 -8.41 20.49 6.15
C GLU A 357 -7.82 21.74 5.49
N SER A 358 -6.52 21.78 5.18
CA SER A 358 -5.85 22.95 4.56
C SER A 358 -6.17 23.15 3.08
N LYS A 359 -7.24 22.53 2.56
CA LYS A 359 -7.54 22.41 1.12
C LYS A 359 -7.78 23.73 0.42
#